data_AF-A0A165WH65-F1
#
_entry.id   AF-A0A165WH65-F1
#
_cell.length_a   1.000
_cell.length_b   1.000
_cell.length_c   1.000
_cell.angle_alpha   90.00
_cell.angle_beta   90.00
_cell.angle_gamma   90.00
#
_symmetry.space_group_name_H-M   'P 1'
#
loop_
_entity.id
_entity.type
_entity.pdbx_description
1 polymer ?
#
loop_
_entity_poly.entity_id
_entity_poly.type
_entity_poly.pdbx_seq_one_letter_code
_entity_poly.pdbx_strand_id
1 'polypeptide(L)' 'DNVMSMEGADESVNKALGKLKDLPLQIGSIRFYVQAQVVPRSPVPLLLGMPFFALSNCTKRFDDNGDLTLTITNPN' A
#
# COMPACT_ATOMS: atom_id res chain seq x y z
N ASP A 1 -5.94 -9.19 -20.29
CA ASP A 1 -6.09 -8.76 -18.88
C ASP A 1 -5.30 -9.66 -17.96
N ASN A 2 -4.38 -9.09 -17.18
CA ASN A 2 -3.48 -9.84 -16.30
C ASN A 2 -4.11 -9.87 -14.90
N VAL A 3 -4.73 -11.00 -14.54
CA VAL A 3 -5.43 -11.17 -13.25
C VAL A 3 -4.38 -11.41 -12.18
N MET A 4 -4.19 -10.41 -11.30
CA MET A 4 -3.30 -10.53 -10.15
C MET A 4 -4.06 -11.19 -8.98
N SER A 5 -3.51 -12.28 -8.45
CA SER A 5 -3.97 -12.86 -7.20
C SER A 5 -3.37 -12.09 -6.04
N MET A 6 -4.21 -11.60 -5.12
CA MET A 6 -3.78 -10.98 -3.87
C MET A 6 -3.96 -12.01 -2.76
N GLU A 7 -2.88 -12.29 -2.05
CA GLU A 7 -2.90 -13.09 -0.83
C GLU A 7 -2.95 -12.13 0.37
N GLY A 8 -4.04 -12.18 1.12
CA GLY A 8 -4.24 -11.40 2.34
C GLY A 8 -3.43 -11.98 3.49
N ALA A 9 -3.22 -11.15 4.54
CA ALA A 9 -2.59 -11.61 5.78
C ALA A 9 -3.47 -12.62 6.56
N ASP A 10 -4.72 -12.79 6.14
CA ASP A 10 -5.68 -13.77 6.64
C ASP A 10 -5.70 -15.06 5.79
N GLU A 11 -4.66 -15.29 4.98
CA GLU A 11 -4.52 -16.41 4.03
C GLU A 11 -5.61 -16.44 2.93
N SER A 12 -6.44 -15.40 2.84
CA SER A 12 -7.45 -15.31 1.80
C SER A 12 -6.80 -14.94 0.46
N VAL A 13 -7.00 -15.77 -0.56
CA VAL A 13 -6.60 -15.44 -1.93
C VAL A 13 -7.78 -14.82 -2.65
N ASN A 14 -7.78 -13.49 -2.74
CA ASN A 14 -8.78 -12.74 -3.49
C ASN A 14 -8.24 -12.37 -4.87
N LYS A 15 -9.03 -12.65 -5.90
CA LYS A 15 -8.75 -12.13 -7.24
C LYS A 15 -9.07 -10.64 -7.25
N ALA A 16 -8.12 -9.82 -7.71
CA ALA A 16 -8.38 -8.41 -7.92
C ALA A 16 -9.48 -8.25 -8.99
N LEU A 17 -10.48 -7.40 -8.69
CA LEU A 17 -11.50 -6.96 -9.65
C LEU A 17 -10.88 -6.16 -10.80
N GLY A 18 -9.75 -5.51 -10.52
CA GLY A 18 -9.03 -4.72 -11.49
C GLY A 18 -8.01 -3.81 -10.83
N LYS A 19 -7.43 -2.92 -11.65
CA LYS A 19 -6.42 -1.96 -11.22
C LYS A 19 -6.92 -0.54 -11.44
N LEU A 20 -6.93 0.26 -10.38
CA LEU A 20 -7.15 1.70 -10.45
C LEU A 20 -5.81 2.39 -10.70
N LYS A 21 -5.74 3.15 -11.79
CA LYS A 21 -4.55 3.92 -12.16
C LYS A 21 -4.59 5.30 -11.52
N ASP A 22 -3.42 5.82 -11.17
CA ASP A 22 -3.17 7.18 -10.69
C ASP A 22 -4.13 7.61 -9.56
N LEU A 23 -4.37 6.71 -8.60
CA LEU A 23 -5.18 7.00 -7.42
C LEU A 23 -4.45 8.05 -6.58
N PRO A 24 -5.02 9.26 -6.38
CA PRO A 24 -4.42 10.26 -5.51
C PRO A 24 -4.54 9.81 -4.06
N LEU A 25 -3.40 9.67 -3.38
CA LEU A 25 -3.31 9.33 -1.97
C LEU A 25 -2.65 10.49 -1.21
N GLN A 26 -3.40 11.10 -0.29
CA GLN A 26 -2.91 12.19 0.56
C GLN A 26 -2.47 11.62 1.91
N ILE A 27 -1.20 11.82 2.28
CA ILE A 27 -0.65 11.46 3.59
C ILE A 27 0.01 12.70 4.18
N GLY A 28 -0.62 13.29 5.20
CA GLY A 28 -0.21 14.58 5.73
C GLY A 28 -0.21 15.65 4.63
N SER A 29 0.92 16.31 4.44
CA SER A 29 1.12 17.33 3.39
C SER A 29 1.53 16.76 2.03
N ILE A 30 1.79 15.46 1.91
CA ILE A 30 2.32 14.83 0.70
C ILE A 30 1.20 14.17 -0.10
N ARG A 31 1.23 14.35 -1.43
CA ARG A 31 0.33 13.66 -2.37
C ARG A 31 1.10 12.68 -3.23
N PHE A 32 0.69 11.41 -3.19
CA PHE A 32 1.18 10.35 -4.06
C PHE A 32 0.14 10.00 -5.13
N TYR A 33 0.62 9.51 -6.27
CA TYR A 33 -0.21 8.86 -7.27
C TYR A 33 0.20 7.40 -7.35
N VAL A 34 -0.71 6.50 -6.96
CA VAL A 34 -0.42 5.07 -6.82
C VAL A 34 -1.25 4.24 -7.77
N GLN A 35 -0.75 3.05 -8.12
CA GLN A 35 -1.56 2.03 -8.77
C GLN A 35 -2.14 1.11 -7.70
N ALA A 36 -3.46 1.11 -7.54
CA ALA A 36 -4.15 0.31 -6.53
C ALA A 36 -4.83 -0.91 -7.17
N GLN A 37 -4.67 -2.07 -6.55
CA GLN A 37 -5.45 -3.26 -6.89
C GLN A 37 -6.75 -3.22 -6.08
N VAL A 38 -7.89 -3.38 -6.76
CA VAL A 38 -9.21 -3.37 -6.12
C VAL A 38 -9.64 -4.80 -5.89
N VAL A 39 -10.01 -5.15 -4.66
CA VAL A 39 -10.53 -6.47 -4.28
C VAL A 39 -11.98 -6.35 -3.81
N PRO A 40 -12.82 -7.38 -3.99
CA PRO A 40 -14.23 -7.31 -3.63
C PRO A 40 -14.47 -7.24 -2.12
N ARG A 41 -13.55 -7.81 -1.33
CA ARG A 41 -13.57 -7.78 0.13
C ARG A 41 -12.14 -7.65 0.63
N SER A 42 -11.91 -6.72 1.55
CA SER A 42 -10.64 -6.53 2.24
C SER A 42 -10.91 -6.35 3.73
N PRO A 43 -10.11 -6.95 4.62
CA PRO A 43 -10.23 -6.75 6.06
C PRO A 43 -9.86 -5.32 6.49
N VAL A 44 -9.13 -4.58 5.63
CA VAL A 44 -8.72 -3.20 5.87
C VAL A 44 -9.09 -2.30 4.68
N PRO A 45 -9.33 -0.99 4.91
CA PRO A 45 -9.67 -0.07 3.82
C PRO A 45 -8.55 0.12 2.78
N LEU A 46 -7.30 0.03 3.20
CA LEU A 46 -6.12 0.23 2.35
C LEU A 46 -4.96 -0.62 2.85
N LEU A 47 -4.31 -1.34 1.94
CA LEU A 47 -3.10 -2.10 2.21
C LEU A 47 -1.93 -1.47 1.46
N LEU A 48 -0.95 -0.96 2.21
CA LEU A 48 0.25 -0.37 1.66
C LEU A 48 1.34 -1.44 1.52
N GLY A 49 1.58 -1.85 0.29
CA GLY A 49 2.60 -2.85 -0.03
C GLY A 49 3.98 -2.26 -0.33
N MET A 50 4.93 -3.14 -0.61
CA MET A 50 6.29 -2.79 -1.04
C MET A 50 6.37 -1.76 -2.18
N PRO A 51 5.50 -1.79 -3.22
CA PRO A 51 5.53 -0.76 -4.26
C PRO A 51 5.32 0.66 -3.74
N PHE A 52 4.42 0.85 -2.77
CA PHE A 52 4.21 2.15 -2.14
C PHE A 52 5.43 2.58 -1.31
N PHE A 53 6.02 1.66 -0.56
CA PHE A 53 7.22 1.96 0.25
C PHE A 53 8.42 2.33 -0.61
N ALA A 54 8.59 1.70 -1.79
CA ALA A 54 9.62 2.05 -2.75
C ALA A 54 9.39 3.44 -3.35
N LEU A 55 8.14 3.77 -3.72
CA LEU A 55 7.79 5.09 -4.27
C LEU A 55 8.04 6.24 -3.28
N SER A 56 7.74 6.00 -2.00
CA SER A 56 7.80 7.01 -0.95
C SER A 56 9.15 7.11 -0.22
N ASN A 57 10.17 6.44 -0.75
CA ASN A 57 11.50 6.32 -0.12
C ASN A 57 11.38 6.05 1.40
N CYS A 58 10.50 5.12 1.75
CA CYS A 58 10.03 4.94 3.11
C CYS A 58 11.11 4.28 3.98
N THR A 59 11.43 4.90 5.11
CA THR A 59 12.30 4.32 6.14
C THR A 59 11.45 3.72 7.26
N LYS A 60 11.72 2.47 7.59
CA LYS A 60 11.08 1.73 8.68
C LYS A 60 12.05 1.62 9.84
N ARG A 61 11.69 2.18 11.01
CA ARG A 61 12.47 2.04 12.24
C ARG A 61 11.62 1.34 13.28
N PHE A 62 12.07 0.15 13.68
CA PHE A 62 11.57 -0.53 14.86
C PHE A 62 12.32 0.01 16.06
N ASP A 63 11.60 0.41 17.10
CA ASP A 63 12.24 0.75 18.37
C ASP A 63 12.20 -0.42 19.35
N ASP A 64 13.02 -0.31 20.40
CA ASP A 64 13.15 -1.36 21.41
C ASP A 64 11.89 -1.51 22.28
N ASN A 65 10.97 -0.54 22.23
CA ASN A 65 9.69 -0.60 22.93
C ASN A 65 8.62 -1.35 22.13
N GLY A 66 8.93 -1.75 20.88
CA GLY A 66 8.04 -2.48 19.99
C GLY A 66 7.23 -1.60 19.04
N ASP A 67 7.45 -0.29 19.04
CA ASP A 67 6.80 0.61 18.09
C ASP A 67 7.51 0.61 16.74
N LEU A 68 6.72 0.84 15.69
CA LEU A 68 7.20 1.03 14.32
C LEU A 68 7.00 2.50 13.92
N THR A 69 8.11 3.21 13.70
CA THR A 69 8.09 4.52 13.05
C THR A 69 8.28 4.36 11.54
N LEU A 70 7.32 4.84 10.76
CA LEU A 70 7.44 4.99 9.31
C LEU A 70 7.78 6.44 8.96
N THR A 71 8.91 6.66 8.30
CA THR A 71 9.27 7.97 7.74
C THR A 71 9.06 7.93 6.24
N ILE A 72 8.10 8.70 5.76
CA ILE A 72 7.67 8.76 4.36
C ILE A 72 8.14 10.10 3.80
N THR A 73 8.79 10.08 2.65
CA THR A 73 9.20 11.29 1.93
C THR A 73 8.64 11.27 0.51
N ASN A 74 8.44 12.45 -0.09
CA ASN A 74 8.18 12.51 -1.52
C ASN A 74 9.50 12.77 -2.23
N PRO A 75 10.02 11.84 -3.04
CA PRO A 75 11.15 12.15 -3.90
C PRO A 75 10.77 13.07 -5.07
N ASN A 76 9.46 13.30 -5.30
CA ASN A 76 8.91 14.20 -6.33
C ASN A 76 8.47 15.56 -5.78
#